data_AF-A0A6I3B885-F1
#
_entry.id   AF-A0A6I3B885-F1
#
_cell.length_a   1.000
_cell.length_b   1.000
_cell.length_c   1.000
_cell.angle_alpha   90.00
_cell.angle_beta   90.00
_cell.angle_gamma   90.00
#
_symmetry.space_group_name_H-M   'P 1'
#
loop_
_entity.id
_entity.type
_entity.pdbx_description
1 polymer ?
#
loop_
_entity_poly.entity_id
_entity_poly.type
_entity_poly.pdbx_seq_one_letter_code
_entity_poly.pdbx_strand_id
1 'polypeptide(L)' 'DLLVDEAELAKRAAAFAPLPPRYTRGVLAKYTKLVGSASKGAVCD' A
#
# COMPACT_ATOMS: atom_id res chain seq x y z
N ASP A 1 -1.42 -14.91 -12.16
CA ASP A 1 -0.81 -14.34 -13.37
C ASP A 1 -1.80 -13.38 -14.02
N LEU A 2 -1.32 -12.29 -14.62
CA LEU A 2 -2.18 -11.26 -15.20
C LEU A 2 -1.91 -11.20 -16.71
N LEU A 3 -2.98 -11.30 -17.52
CA LEU A 3 -2.90 -11.26 -18.99
C LEU A 3 -2.77 -9.82 -19.52
N VAL A 4 -1.83 -9.06 -18.96
CA VAL A 4 -1.50 -7.69 -19.36
C VAL A 4 0.02 -7.62 -19.48
N ASP A 5 0.50 -6.96 -20.52
CA ASP A 5 1.94 -6.82 -20.74
C ASP A 5 2.60 -6.01 -19.62
N GLU A 6 3.82 -6.42 -19.24
CA GLU A 6 4.60 -5.77 -18.19
C GLU A 6 4.86 -4.29 -18.49
N ALA A 7 5.04 -3.94 -19.77
CA ALA A 7 5.24 -2.55 -20.21
C ALA A 7 4.03 -1.65 -19.90
N GLU A 8 2.82 -2.18 -20.05
CA GLU A 8 1.59 -1.46 -19.74
C GLU A 8 1.37 -1.35 -18.22
N LEU A 9 1.72 -2.39 -17.45
CA LEU A 9 1.68 -2.34 -15.99
C LEU A 9 2.67 -1.32 -15.43
N ALA A 10 3.91 -1.30 -15.93
CA ALA A 10 4.92 -0.32 -15.55
C ALA A 10 4.44 1.12 -15.83
N LYS A 11 3.80 1.34 -17.00
CA LYS A 11 3.21 2.64 -17.37
C LYS A 11 2.11 3.07 -16.39
N ARG A 12 1.24 2.16 -15.97
CA ARG A 12 0.17 2.45 -14.99
C ARG A 12 0.72 2.71 -13.59
N ALA A 13 1.72 1.93 -13.17
CA ALA A 13 2.37 2.08 -11.87
C ALA A 13 3.06 3.45 -11.73
N ALA A 14 3.62 3.98 -12.83
CA ALA A 14 4.24 5.31 -12.84
C ALA A 14 3.25 6.45 -12.50
N ALA A 15 1.96 6.27 -12.77
CA ALA A 15 0.91 7.25 -12.47
C ALA A 15 0.14 6.95 -11.17
N PHE A 16 0.49 5.88 -10.46
CA PHE A 16 -0.23 5.46 -9.27
C PHE A 16 0.01 6.43 -8.10
N ALA A 17 -1.08 6.95 -7.55
CA ALA A 17 -1.06 7.72 -6.31
C ALA A 17 -1.99 7.06 -5.28
N PRO A 18 -1.51 6.76 -4.05
CA PRO A 18 -2.36 6.21 -3.02
C PRO A 18 -3.40 7.23 -2.56
N LEU A 19 -4.58 6.74 -2.19
CA LEU A 19 -5.60 7.57 -1.56
C LEU A 19 -5.11 8.10 -0.21
N PRO A 20 -5.55 9.31 0.20
CA PRO A 20 -5.20 9.84 1.51
C PRO A 20 -5.74 8.92 2.63
N PRO A 21 -5.02 8.78 3.77
CA PRO A 21 -5.49 7.99 4.89
C PRO A 21 -6.82 8.52 5.44
N ARG A 22 -7.83 7.65 5.51
CA ARG A 22 -9.15 7.98 6.07
C ARG A 22 -9.07 8.42 7.55
N TYR A 23 -8.15 7.84 8.31
CA TYR A 23 -7.94 8.17 9.72
C TYR A 23 -6.59 8.86 9.88
N THR A 24 -6.62 10.14 10.21
CA THR A 24 -5.42 10.98 10.37
C THR A 24 -4.99 11.12 11.83
N ARG A 25 -5.82 10.68 12.79
CA ARG A 25 -5.51 10.65 14.23
C ARG A 25 -5.95 9.33 14.89
N GLY A 26 -5.56 9.15 16.14
CA GLY A 26 -5.91 7.98 16.94
C GLY A 26 -5.08 6.74 16.61
N VAL A 27 -5.56 5.58 17.05
CA VAL A 27 -4.80 4.32 16.93
C VAL A 27 -4.59 3.88 15.48
N LEU A 28 -5.58 4.07 14.61
CA LEU A 28 -5.47 3.67 13.20
C LEU A 28 -4.44 4.52 12.43
N ALA A 29 -4.34 5.81 12.76
CA ALA A 29 -3.31 6.68 12.19
C ALA A 29 -1.89 6.31 12.67
N LYS A 30 -1.75 5.69 13.84
CA LYS A 30 -0.46 5.12 14.30
C LYS A 30 -0.17 3.80 13.58
N TYR A 31 -1.17 2.92 13.50
CA TYR A 31 -1.05 1.60 12.88
C TYR A 31 -0.60 1.70 11.42
N THR A 32 -1.24 2.56 10.61
CA THR A 32 -0.89 2.71 9.18
C THR A 32 0.54 3.18 8.94
N LYS A 33 1.21 3.75 9.96
CA LYS A 33 2.61 4.20 9.87
C LYS A 33 3.62 3.12 10.25
N LEU A 34 3.20 2.11 11.01
CA LEU A 34 4.09 1.11 11.63
C LEU A 34 3.90 -0.30 11.08
N VAL A 35 2.71 -0.60 10.55
CA VAL A 35 2.37 -1.96 10.11
C VAL A 35 3.27 -2.44 8.96
N GLY A 36 3.85 -3.63 9.13
CA GLY A 36 4.61 -4.33 8.10
C GLY A 36 3.74 -5.09 7.08
N SER A 37 4.38 -5.74 6.10
CA SER A 37 3.68 -6.57 5.12
C SER A 37 2.86 -7.69 5.78
N ALA A 38 1.67 -7.98 5.25
CA ALA A 38 0.83 -9.09 5.69
C ALA A 38 1.52 -10.45 5.53
N SER A 39 2.34 -10.62 4.49
CA SER A 39 3.14 -11.84 4.30
C SER A 39 4.19 -12.08 5.38
N LYS A 40 4.52 -11.03 6.15
CA LYS A 40 5.42 -11.06 7.31
C LYS A 40 4.68 -10.95 8.65
N GLY A 41 3.35 -11.12 8.64
CA GLY A 41 2.52 -11.10 9.84
C GLY A 41 1.96 -9.75 10.27
N ALA A 42 2.13 -8.69 9.47
CA ALA A 42 1.59 -7.35 9.77
C ALA A 42 1.96 -6.81 11.17
N VAL A 43 3.16 -7.17 11.64
CA VAL A 43 3.68 -6.71 12.94
C VAL A 43 3.94 -5.20 12.92
N CYS A 44 3.83 -4.58 14.09
CA CYS A 44 4.12 -3.17 14.33
C CYS A 44 5.30 -3.11 15.31
N ASP A 45 6.50 -2.91 14.78
CA ASP A 45 7.71 -2.67 15.58
C ASP A 45 7.96 -1.17 15.77
#